data_AF-A0A953ZHS6-F1
#
_entry.id   AF-A0A953ZHS6-F1
#
_cell.length_a   1.000
_cell.length_b   1.000
_cell.length_c   1.000
_cell.angle_alpha   90.00
_cell.angle_beta   90.00
_cell.angle_gamma   90.00
#
_symmetry.space_group_name_H-M   'P 1'
#
loop_
_entity.id
_entity.type
_entity.pdbx_description
1 polymer ?
#
loop_
_entity_poly.entity_id
_entity_poly.type
_entity_poly.pdbx_seq_one_letter_code
_entity_poly.pdbx_strand_id
1 'polypeptide(L)'
;GDDIYHSSRYGLAAAAHSAVGIFMDDKGNDVYEGKTAASMGGGWDIVTGYFYDGGGDDFYRCNGLGLGACAQNGFGIFWEAGGSDVYRGAKTTIGNAGGTTYAGGRLAKNFGIFIDSGGEDSYPREDRKNGGEVLEQEYALFVDEQDK
;
A
#
# COMPACT_ATOMS: atom_id res chain seq x y z
N GLY A 1 3.87 17.55 -2.92
CA GLY A 1 3.73 19.01 -2.71
C GLY A 1 2.68 19.61 -3.58
N ASP A 2 1.39 19.37 -3.34
CA ASP A 2 0.22 19.60 -4.21
C ASP A 2 0.44 19.10 -5.65
N ASP A 3 0.68 17.79 -5.76
CA ASP A 3 1.01 17.06 -6.97
C ASP A 3 -0.10 16.09 -7.40
N ILE A 4 -0.09 15.71 -8.69
CA ILE A 4 -1.00 14.69 -9.25
C ILE A 4 -0.19 13.61 -9.95
N TYR A 5 -0.30 12.39 -9.42
CA TYR A 5 0.43 11.22 -9.87
C TYR A 5 -0.49 10.22 -10.58
N HIS A 6 -0.24 9.99 -11.86
CA HIS A 6 -0.96 8.99 -12.64
C HIS A 6 -0.03 7.84 -13.04
N SER A 7 -0.44 6.62 -12.71
CA SER A 7 0.24 5.40 -13.13
C SER A 7 -0.73 4.36 -13.69
N SER A 8 -0.21 3.39 -14.44
CA SER A 8 -1.01 2.30 -15.00
C SER A 8 -0.78 0.99 -14.25
N ARG A 9 0.18 0.18 -14.69
CA ARG A 9 0.69 -1.00 -14.00
C ARG A 9 2.17 -0.78 -13.75
N TYR A 10 2.67 -1.22 -12.61
CA TYR A 10 4.08 -1.08 -12.20
C TYR A 10 4.55 0.37 -12.06
N GLY A 11 3.75 1.23 -11.44
CA GLY A 11 4.15 2.61 -11.11
C GLY A 11 4.07 2.90 -9.61
N LEU A 12 4.65 4.02 -9.18
CA LEU A 12 4.61 4.48 -7.78
C LEU A 12 5.12 3.40 -6.81
N ALA A 13 6.42 3.13 -6.83
CA ALA A 13 7.09 2.09 -6.03
C ALA A 13 6.73 0.63 -6.32
N ALA A 14 5.89 0.33 -7.32
CA ALA A 14 5.70 -1.06 -7.71
C ALA A 14 6.93 -1.63 -8.44
N ALA A 15 7.13 -2.94 -8.29
CA ALA A 15 8.17 -3.71 -8.94
C ALA A 15 7.63 -5.04 -9.46
N ALA A 16 8.40 -5.70 -10.33
CA ALA A 16 8.11 -7.02 -10.87
C ALA A 16 9.40 -7.83 -11.06
N HIS A 17 9.29 -9.15 -11.01
CA HIS A 17 10.35 -10.10 -11.39
C HIS A 17 11.69 -9.87 -10.65
N SER A 18 11.68 -9.97 -9.32
CA SER A 18 12.90 -9.86 -8.50
C SER A 18 13.53 -8.46 -8.51
N ALA A 19 12.69 -7.42 -8.53
CA ALA A 19 13.10 -6.02 -8.52
C ALA A 19 12.63 -5.27 -7.26
N VAL A 20 13.21 -4.09 -7.07
CA VAL A 20 12.86 -3.15 -6.01
C VAL A 20 12.31 -1.87 -6.63
N GLY A 21 11.18 -1.39 -6.11
CA GLY A 21 10.57 -0.12 -6.46
C GLY A 21 10.47 0.78 -5.23
N ILE A 22 10.85 2.05 -5.39
CA ILE A 22 10.82 3.06 -4.32
C ILE A 22 10.15 4.32 -4.87
N PHE A 23 9.26 4.91 -4.07
CA PHE A 23 8.65 6.21 -4.30
C PHE A 23 8.63 6.96 -2.97
N MET A 24 8.97 8.23 -3.02
CA MET A 24 8.99 9.13 -1.87
C MET A 24 8.49 10.49 -2.35
N ASP A 25 7.39 10.97 -1.77
CA ASP A 25 7.01 12.39 -1.79
C ASP A 25 7.35 13.01 -0.42
N ASP A 26 7.50 14.32 -0.40
CA ASP A 26 7.51 15.09 0.85
C ASP A 26 6.06 15.51 1.15
N LYS A 27 5.83 16.62 1.84
CA LYS A 27 4.46 17.09 2.16
C LYS A 27 3.71 17.67 0.96
N GLY A 28 2.38 17.62 1.00
CA GLY A 28 1.48 18.31 0.06
C GLY A 28 0.11 17.65 0.04
N ASN A 29 -0.92 18.33 -0.48
CA ASN A 29 -2.23 17.70 -0.67
C ASN A 29 -2.30 17.09 -2.08
N ASP A 30 -1.95 15.82 -2.18
CA ASP A 30 -1.59 15.11 -3.40
C ASP A 30 -2.69 14.13 -3.84
N VAL A 31 -2.69 13.83 -5.15
CA VAL A 31 -3.64 12.86 -5.75
C VAL A 31 -2.88 11.73 -6.43
N TYR A 32 -3.07 10.52 -5.93
CA TYR A 32 -2.42 9.31 -6.40
C TYR A 32 -3.41 8.39 -7.09
N GLU A 33 -3.25 8.19 -8.41
CA GLU A 33 -4.11 7.30 -9.20
C GLU A 33 -3.33 6.18 -9.91
N GLY A 34 -3.58 4.95 -9.48
CA GLY A 34 -3.19 3.72 -10.17
C GLY A 34 -4.38 3.17 -10.98
N LYS A 35 -4.26 3.11 -12.31
CA LYS A 35 -5.33 2.59 -13.17
C LYS A 35 -5.55 1.09 -13.01
N THR A 36 -4.53 0.35 -12.60
CA THR A 36 -4.56 -1.13 -12.49
C THR A 36 -3.80 -1.62 -11.25
N ALA A 37 -3.63 -2.95 -11.12
CA ALA A 37 -2.83 -3.57 -10.06
C ALA A 37 -1.33 -3.32 -10.20
N ALA A 38 -0.59 -3.63 -9.13
CA ALA A 38 0.85 -3.40 -8.97
C ALA A 38 1.18 -1.91 -9.03
N SER A 39 0.81 -1.18 -7.98
CA SER A 39 1.11 0.23 -7.79
C SER A 39 1.28 0.58 -6.31
N MET A 40 1.75 1.77 -5.96
CA MET A 40 1.77 2.30 -4.58
C MET A 40 2.36 1.30 -3.57
N GLY A 41 3.59 0.86 -3.83
CA GLY A 41 4.31 -0.10 -2.98
C GLY A 41 3.85 -1.56 -3.10
N GLY A 42 2.82 -1.83 -3.92
CA GLY A 42 2.32 -3.18 -4.16
C GLY A 42 2.95 -3.88 -5.38
N GLY A 43 3.05 -5.21 -5.34
CA GLY A 43 3.65 -6.00 -6.41
C GLY A 43 3.66 -7.52 -6.20
N TRP A 44 4.24 -8.24 -7.15
CA TRP A 44 4.35 -9.70 -7.16
C TRP A 44 5.65 -10.17 -7.82
N ASP A 45 5.94 -11.47 -7.77
CA ASP A 45 7.16 -12.11 -8.26
C ASP A 45 8.45 -11.71 -7.54
N ILE A 46 8.53 -11.99 -6.22
CA ILE A 46 9.73 -11.83 -5.39
C ILE A 46 10.21 -10.36 -5.39
N VAL A 47 9.32 -9.43 -5.12
CA VAL A 47 9.62 -7.99 -5.23
C VAL A 47 9.67 -7.31 -3.88
N THR A 48 10.28 -6.13 -3.86
CA THR A 48 10.10 -5.16 -2.77
C THR A 48 9.53 -3.86 -3.32
N GLY A 49 8.41 -3.40 -2.77
CA GLY A 49 7.85 -2.08 -3.04
C GLY A 49 7.84 -1.24 -1.77
N TYR A 50 8.33 -0.01 -1.84
CA TYR A 50 8.32 0.96 -0.74
C TYR A 50 7.77 2.29 -1.22
N PHE A 51 6.54 2.59 -0.82
CA PHE A 51 5.88 3.87 -1.04
C PHE A 51 5.87 4.66 0.26
N TYR A 52 6.32 5.90 0.21
CA TYR A 52 6.28 6.85 1.30
C TYR A 52 5.72 8.18 0.81
N ASP A 53 4.81 8.76 1.59
CA ASP A 53 4.34 10.13 1.49
C ASP A 53 4.65 10.89 2.80
N GLY A 54 5.00 12.17 2.68
CA GLY A 54 5.42 13.01 3.80
C GLY A 54 4.28 13.60 4.63
N GLY A 55 3.03 13.39 4.22
CA GLY A 55 1.81 13.86 4.85
C GLY A 55 1.09 14.95 4.05
N GLY A 56 -0.20 15.09 4.30
CA GLY A 56 -1.09 15.89 3.48
C GLY A 56 -2.53 15.42 3.63
N ASP A 57 -3.50 16.20 3.17
CA ASP A 57 -4.86 15.68 3.01
C ASP A 57 -5.00 15.10 1.59
N ASP A 58 -4.70 13.82 1.44
CA ASP A 58 -4.45 13.18 0.16
C ASP A 58 -5.58 12.25 -0.31
N PHE A 59 -5.52 11.93 -1.60
CA PHE A 59 -6.42 10.98 -2.23
C PHE A 59 -5.67 9.85 -2.93
N TYR A 60 -5.90 8.63 -2.44
CA TYR A 60 -5.29 7.42 -2.96
C TYR A 60 -6.32 6.54 -3.67
N ARG A 61 -6.11 6.26 -4.95
CA ARG A 61 -6.96 5.34 -5.73
C ARG A 61 -6.17 4.33 -6.52
N CYS A 62 -6.32 3.06 -6.19
CA CYS A 62 -5.82 1.97 -7.01
C CYS A 62 -6.68 0.70 -6.86
N ASN A 63 -6.30 -0.40 -7.52
CA ASN A 63 -7.00 -1.68 -7.44
C ASN A 63 -6.00 -2.82 -7.40
N GLY A 64 -6.43 -4.02 -6.98
CA GLY A 64 -5.56 -5.20 -6.95
C GLY A 64 -4.43 -5.04 -5.94
N LEU A 65 -3.19 -5.40 -6.32
CA LEU A 65 -2.01 -5.21 -5.47
C LEU A 65 -1.56 -3.75 -5.51
N GLY A 66 -2.18 -2.93 -4.66
CA GLY A 66 -1.84 -1.52 -4.42
C GLY A 66 -1.51 -1.30 -2.95
N LEU A 67 -1.29 -0.07 -2.50
CA LEU A 67 -1.23 0.32 -1.06
C LEU A 67 -0.53 -0.71 -0.15
N GLY A 68 0.68 -1.10 -0.54
CA GLY A 68 1.51 -2.06 0.20
C GLY A 68 1.10 -3.54 0.08
N ALA A 69 -0.01 -3.88 -0.59
CA ALA A 69 -0.40 -5.27 -0.82
C ALA A 69 0.55 -6.00 -1.77
N CYS A 70 0.95 -7.21 -1.40
CA CYS A 70 1.91 -8.01 -2.15
C CYS A 70 1.53 -9.50 -2.24
N ALA A 71 2.08 -10.17 -3.25
CA ALA A 71 1.92 -11.60 -3.48
C ALA A 71 3.21 -12.24 -3.97
N GLN A 72 3.21 -13.59 -4.10
CA GLN A 72 4.26 -14.33 -4.79
C GLN A 72 5.68 -14.07 -4.24
N ASN A 73 5.82 -14.15 -2.92
CA ASN A 73 7.01 -13.86 -2.12
C ASN A 73 7.44 -12.38 -2.15
N GLY A 74 6.50 -11.47 -2.41
CA GLY A 74 6.72 -10.03 -2.38
C GLY A 74 6.64 -9.43 -0.97
N PHE A 75 7.29 -8.28 -0.83
CA PHE A 75 7.30 -7.42 0.35
C PHE A 75 6.83 -6.02 -0.07
N GLY A 76 5.65 -5.60 0.38
CA GLY A 76 5.09 -4.30 0.06
C GLY A 76 4.92 -3.45 1.29
N ILE A 77 5.38 -2.21 1.22
CA ILE A 77 5.19 -1.18 2.24
C ILE A 77 4.54 0.02 1.58
N PHE A 78 3.45 0.47 2.19
CA PHE A 78 2.87 1.79 2.00
C PHE A 78 2.88 2.50 3.34
N TRP A 79 3.46 3.69 3.38
CA TRP A 79 3.55 4.53 4.57
C TRP A 79 3.12 5.95 4.23
N GLU A 80 1.96 6.34 4.75
CA GLU A 80 1.46 7.71 4.84
C GLU A 80 1.88 8.31 6.20
N ALA A 81 2.57 9.45 6.16
CA ALA A 81 3.10 10.09 7.36
C ALA A 81 2.09 10.99 8.07
N GLY A 82 0.93 11.22 7.46
CA GLY A 82 -0.31 11.60 8.14
C GLY A 82 -1.05 12.78 7.52
N GLY A 83 -2.31 12.94 7.92
CA GLY A 83 -3.25 13.92 7.38
C GLY A 83 -4.62 13.25 7.26
N SER A 84 -5.64 13.93 6.76
CA SER A 84 -6.98 13.32 6.69
C SER A 84 -7.23 12.73 5.30
N ASP A 85 -6.95 11.44 5.15
CA ASP A 85 -6.76 10.82 3.85
C ASP A 85 -7.97 10.02 3.35
N VAL A 86 -8.05 9.88 2.02
CA VAL A 86 -9.10 9.08 1.38
C VAL A 86 -8.49 7.95 0.56
N TYR A 87 -8.66 6.73 1.06
CA TYR A 87 -8.23 5.51 0.41
C TYR A 87 -9.36 4.86 -0.38
N ARG A 88 -9.11 4.57 -1.66
CA ARG A 88 -10.03 3.82 -2.52
C ARG A 88 -9.34 2.64 -3.20
N GLY A 89 -9.90 1.46 -3.01
CA GLY A 89 -9.48 0.25 -3.70
C GLY A 89 -10.31 -0.96 -3.35
N ALA A 90 -9.94 -2.10 -3.90
CA ALA A 90 -10.58 -3.37 -3.60
C ALA A 90 -10.16 -3.87 -2.20
N LYS A 91 -10.89 -4.85 -1.66
CA LYS A 91 -10.58 -5.45 -0.35
C LYS A 91 -9.11 -5.93 -0.23
N THR A 92 -8.55 -6.43 -1.32
CA THR A 92 -7.18 -6.98 -1.36
C THR A 92 -6.10 -5.93 -1.58
N THR A 93 -6.46 -4.64 -1.56
CA THR A 93 -5.53 -3.54 -1.91
C THR A 93 -4.81 -2.98 -0.70
N ILE A 94 -5.39 -2.97 0.50
CA ILE A 94 -4.77 -2.28 1.65
C ILE A 94 -4.00 -3.29 2.50
N GLY A 95 -2.67 -3.23 2.43
CA GLY A 95 -1.76 -4.02 3.29
C GLY A 95 -1.98 -5.53 3.21
N ASN A 96 -2.47 -6.07 2.09
CA ASN A 96 -2.84 -7.48 1.99
C ASN A 96 -1.65 -8.38 1.60
N ALA A 97 -1.61 -9.58 2.16
CA ALA A 97 -0.63 -10.62 1.83
C ALA A 97 -1.36 -11.75 1.07
N GLY A 98 -1.18 -11.80 -0.25
CA GLY A 98 -1.86 -12.77 -1.11
C GLY A 98 -1.53 -14.24 -0.78
N GLY A 99 -2.04 -15.17 -1.60
CA GLY A 99 -1.74 -16.61 -1.43
C GLY A 99 -0.25 -16.94 -1.53
N THR A 100 0.18 -17.97 -0.78
CA THR A 100 1.58 -18.41 -0.68
C THR A 100 1.87 -19.66 -1.52
N THR A 101 1.01 -20.03 -2.47
CA THR A 101 1.15 -21.27 -3.25
C THR A 101 2.00 -21.11 -4.51
N TYR A 102 2.33 -19.88 -4.89
CA TYR A 102 3.05 -19.60 -6.13
C TYR A 102 4.41 -20.30 -6.19
N ALA A 103 4.66 -21.01 -7.30
CA ALA A 103 5.84 -21.88 -7.50
C ALA A 103 6.12 -22.84 -6.33
N GLY A 104 5.07 -23.46 -5.77
CA GLY A 104 5.20 -24.35 -4.61
C GLY A 104 5.49 -23.59 -3.30
N GLY A 105 5.24 -22.29 -3.29
CA GLY A 105 5.40 -21.37 -2.17
C GLY A 105 6.83 -20.95 -1.84
N ARG A 106 7.84 -21.62 -2.44
CA ARG A 106 9.26 -21.37 -2.19
C ARG A 106 9.64 -21.35 -0.70
N LEU A 107 8.82 -21.99 0.14
CA LEU A 107 8.90 -21.93 1.61
C LEU A 107 8.95 -20.49 2.17
N ALA A 108 8.40 -19.52 1.43
CA ALA A 108 8.42 -18.11 1.78
C ALA A 108 7.00 -17.54 1.79
N LYS A 109 6.82 -16.47 2.58
CA LYS A 109 5.53 -15.79 2.76
C LYS A 109 5.50 -14.50 1.94
N ASN A 110 4.36 -13.82 1.96
CA ASN A 110 4.19 -12.47 1.42
C ASN A 110 4.06 -11.52 2.60
N PHE A 111 4.56 -10.30 2.46
CA PHE A 111 4.37 -9.26 3.46
C PHE A 111 3.65 -8.10 2.79
N GLY A 112 2.48 -7.75 3.33
CA GLY A 112 1.75 -6.55 2.94
C GLY A 112 1.65 -5.63 4.14
N ILE A 113 2.19 -4.42 4.03
CA ILE A 113 2.25 -3.47 5.14
C ILE A 113 1.62 -2.17 4.68
N PHE A 114 0.63 -1.72 5.45
CA PHE A 114 0.02 -0.42 5.33
C PHE A 114 0.16 0.30 6.67
N ILE A 115 0.69 1.52 6.62
CA ILE A 115 0.83 2.40 7.78
C ILE A 115 0.28 3.76 7.37
N ASP A 116 -0.69 4.24 8.12
CA ASP A 116 -1.06 5.64 8.21
C ASP A 116 -0.67 6.16 9.61
N SER A 117 -0.13 7.36 9.68
CA SER A 117 0.54 7.89 10.87
C SER A 117 -0.16 9.10 11.49
N GLY A 118 -1.32 9.51 10.98
CA GLY A 118 -2.02 10.65 11.55
C GLY A 118 -3.33 10.96 10.84
N GLY A 119 -4.22 11.67 11.54
CA GLY A 119 -5.45 12.23 10.98
C GLY A 119 -6.70 11.33 11.09
N GLU A 120 -7.70 11.64 10.27
CA GLU A 120 -9.02 11.00 10.29
C GLU A 120 -9.42 10.57 8.87
N ASP A 121 -9.25 9.28 8.59
CA ASP A 121 -9.27 8.79 7.22
C ASP A 121 -10.58 8.10 6.81
N SER A 122 -10.69 7.92 5.50
CA SER A 122 -11.72 7.12 4.87
C SER A 122 -11.12 5.89 4.19
N TYR A 123 -11.51 4.71 4.68
CA TYR A 123 -11.10 3.43 4.11
C TYR A 123 -12.24 2.76 3.32
N PRO A 124 -11.94 1.98 2.26
CA PRO A 124 -12.94 1.26 1.46
C PRO A 124 -13.38 -0.06 2.11
N ARG A 125 -12.89 -0.37 3.32
CA ARG A 125 -13.12 -1.60 4.08
C ARG A 125 -13.64 -1.27 5.47
N GLU A 126 -14.70 -1.93 5.90
CA GLU A 126 -15.29 -1.73 7.24
C GLU A 126 -14.36 -2.16 8.39
N ASP A 127 -13.42 -3.07 8.12
CA ASP A 127 -12.45 -3.56 9.11
C ASP A 127 -11.13 -2.76 9.13
N ARG A 128 -11.08 -1.63 8.40
CA ARG A 128 -10.02 -0.64 8.45
C ARG A 128 -10.62 0.65 8.99
N LYS A 129 -10.01 1.21 10.03
CA LYS A 129 -10.61 2.28 10.82
C LYS A 129 -9.53 3.11 11.49
N ASN A 130 -9.91 4.33 11.83
CA ASN A 130 -9.00 5.26 12.48
C ASN A 130 -8.52 4.72 13.83
N GLY A 131 -7.23 4.88 14.15
CA GLY A 131 -6.57 4.32 15.33
C GLY A 131 -6.58 2.79 15.38
N GLY A 132 -6.69 2.14 14.22
CA GLY A 132 -6.87 0.69 14.09
C GLY A 132 -5.56 -0.05 13.83
N GLU A 133 -5.36 -1.16 14.52
CA GLU A 133 -4.33 -2.15 14.18
C GLU A 133 -4.99 -3.45 13.74
N VAL A 134 -4.57 -3.99 12.59
CA VAL A 134 -5.02 -5.30 12.11
C VAL A 134 -3.83 -6.10 11.60
N LEU A 135 -3.61 -7.27 12.22
CA LEU A 135 -2.80 -8.33 11.66
C LEU A 135 -3.71 -9.37 10.98
N GLU A 136 -3.64 -9.49 9.66
CA GLU A 136 -4.33 -10.53 8.90
C GLU A 136 -3.33 -11.47 8.22
N GLN A 137 -3.78 -12.67 7.85
CA GLN A 137 -3.00 -13.61 7.03
C GLN A 137 -1.58 -13.89 7.58
N GLU A 138 -1.39 -13.83 8.91
CA GLU A 138 -0.13 -13.97 9.66
C GLU A 138 0.96 -12.93 9.33
N TYR A 139 0.91 -12.25 8.17
CA TYR A 139 1.98 -11.39 7.64
C TYR A 139 1.48 -10.12 6.92
N ALA A 140 0.19 -9.81 7.04
CA ALA A 140 -0.38 -8.56 6.56
C ALA A 140 -0.65 -7.64 7.75
N LEU A 141 -0.03 -6.47 7.76
CA LEU A 141 -0.16 -5.46 8.81
C LEU A 141 -0.88 -4.23 8.25
N PHE A 142 -1.86 -3.78 9.01
CA PHE A 142 -2.45 -2.46 8.89
C PHE A 142 -2.28 -1.76 10.23
N VAL A 143 -1.77 -0.53 10.18
CA VAL A 143 -1.74 0.40 11.30
C VAL A 143 -2.29 1.72 10.80
N ASP A 144 -3.17 2.31 11.58
CA ASP A 144 -3.46 3.73 11.52
C ASP A 144 -3.27 4.35 12.92
N GLU A 145 -2.59 5.49 12.98
CA GLU A 145 -2.34 6.26 14.19
C GLU A 145 -3.17 7.56 14.18
N GLN A 146 -3.84 7.85 15.30
CA GLN A 146 -4.50 9.16 15.47
C GLN A 146 -3.52 10.19 16.04
N ASP A 147 -3.67 11.45 15.61
CA ASP A 147 -2.98 12.58 16.25
C ASP A 147 -3.30 12.63 17.75
N LYS A 148 -2.27 12.82 18.57
CA LYS A 148 -2.37 12.88 20.05
C LYS A 148 -2.97 14.18 20.57
#